data_AF-A0A8S8Z7K0-F1
#
_entry.id   AF-A0A8S8Z7K0-F1
#
_cell.length_a   1.000
_cell.length_b   1.000
_cell.length_c   1.000
_cell.angle_alpha   90.00
_cell.angle_beta   90.00
_cell.angle_gamma   90.00
#
_symmetry.space_group_name_H-M   'P 1'
#
loop_
_entity.id
_entity.type
_entity.pdbx_description
1 polymer ?
#
loop_
_entity_poly.entity_id
_entity_poly.type
_entity_poly.pdbx_seq_one_letter_code
_entity_poly.pdbx_strand_id
1 'polypeptide(L)'
;MYTPKIIVDGYRKAGRKAKEFLDQIADNVSPTDNGILLKIAKTSMQTKLVRKDSEQLADMIVKAVKGVAEQSGDKFTVDIDDIKVEKKAGGSIKDSKLFKELFWIKKLYILECQRKLQKVKLPIKCSIRN
;
A
#
# COMPACT_ATOMS: atom_id res chain seq x y z
N MET A 1 -5.26 14.74 46.73
CA MET A 1 -5.58 13.47 46.04
C MET A 1 -6.03 13.82 44.63
N TYR A 2 -5.23 13.50 43.59
CA TYR A 2 -5.61 13.83 42.21
C TYR A 2 -6.77 12.93 41.79
N THR A 3 -7.84 13.54 41.29
CA THR A 3 -8.94 12.76 40.73
C THR A 3 -8.52 12.23 39.35
N PRO A 4 -8.94 11.01 38.96
CA PRO A 4 -8.63 10.43 37.66
C PRO A 4 -8.94 11.35 36.47
N LYS A 5 -9.95 12.24 36.63
CA LYS A 5 -10.34 13.24 35.64
C LYS A 5 -9.23 14.26 35.33
N ILE A 6 -8.45 14.67 36.34
CA ILE A 6 -7.32 15.60 36.16
C ILE A 6 -6.19 14.94 35.37
N ILE A 7 -5.94 13.66 35.63
CA ILE A 7 -4.91 12.87 34.92
C ILE A 7 -5.28 12.75 33.44
N VAL A 8 -6.52 12.39 33.13
CA VAL A 8 -7.01 12.28 31.74
C VAL A 8 -6.93 13.60 30.99
N ASP A 9 -7.31 14.72 31.64
CA ASP A 9 -7.22 16.04 31.02
C ASP A 9 -5.75 16.46 30.77
N GLY A 10 -4.85 16.15 31.70
CA GLY A 10 -3.41 16.34 31.55
C GLY A 10 -2.84 15.60 30.33
N TYR A 11 -3.13 14.31 30.18
CA TYR A 11 -2.68 13.53 29.01
C TYR A 11 -3.27 14.04 27.69
N ARG A 12 -4.53 14.51 27.69
CA ARG A 12 -5.13 15.12 26.48
C ARG A 12 -4.41 16.42 26.09
N LYS A 13 -4.09 17.28 27.05
CA LYS A 13 -3.32 18.52 26.83
C LYS A 13 -1.91 18.20 26.34
N ALA A 14 -1.23 17.23 26.96
CA ALA A 14 0.09 16.77 26.55
C ALA A 14 0.08 16.20 25.13
N GLY A 15 -0.92 15.38 24.79
CA GLY A 15 -1.07 14.81 23.44
C GLY A 15 -1.27 15.86 22.36
N ARG A 16 -2.02 16.94 22.64
CA ARG A 16 -2.14 18.07 21.70
C ARG A 16 -0.81 18.78 21.50
N LYS A 17 -0.10 19.10 22.58
CA LYS A 17 1.23 19.73 22.50
C LYS A 17 2.25 18.85 21.78
N ALA A 18 2.21 17.54 22.01
CA ALA A 18 3.08 16.60 21.30
C ALA A 18 2.85 16.62 19.78
N LYS A 19 1.59 16.73 19.31
CA LYS A 19 1.29 16.89 17.88
C LYS A 19 1.87 18.19 17.33
N GLU A 20 1.67 19.32 18.02
CA GLU A 20 2.24 20.61 17.62
C GLU A 20 3.78 20.54 17.48
N PHE A 21 4.47 19.85 18.40
CA PHE A 21 5.91 19.65 18.30
C PHE A 21 6.32 18.72 17.17
N LEU A 22 5.54 17.66 16.89
CA LEU A 22 5.81 16.78 15.76
C LEU A 22 5.69 17.54 14.44
N ASP A 23 4.70 18.42 14.30
CA ASP A 23 4.52 19.25 13.10
C ASP A 23 5.67 20.26 12.91
N GLN A 24 6.28 20.72 14.00
CA GLN A 24 7.44 21.64 13.95
C GLN A 24 8.75 20.95 13.57
N ILE A 25 8.92 19.68 13.95
CA ILE A 25 10.15 18.90 13.74
C ILE A 25 10.07 18.08 12.44
N ALA A 26 8.87 17.88 11.88
CA ALA A 26 8.67 17.11 10.67
C ALA A 26 9.35 17.74 9.46
N ASP A 27 10.17 16.95 8.76
CA ASP A 27 10.79 17.36 7.50
C ASP A 27 9.80 17.22 6.35
N ASN A 28 9.70 18.26 5.52
CA ASN A 28 8.92 18.21 4.29
C ASN A 28 9.62 17.36 3.23
N VAL A 29 8.95 16.29 2.80
CA VAL A 29 9.46 15.34 1.82
C VAL A 29 8.68 15.42 0.51
N SER A 30 9.40 15.40 -0.60
CA SER A 30 8.77 15.39 -1.93
C SER A 30 8.08 14.05 -2.18
N PRO A 31 6.81 14.05 -2.62
CA PRO A 31 6.07 12.82 -2.95
C PRO A 31 6.63 12.08 -4.17
N THR A 32 7.52 12.71 -4.94
CA THR A 32 8.12 12.12 -6.15
C THR A 32 9.43 11.39 -5.83
N ASP A 33 10.06 11.65 -4.69
CA ASP A 33 11.38 11.09 -4.34
C ASP A 33 11.30 9.59 -4.03
N ASN A 34 11.77 8.78 -4.98
CA ASN A 34 11.88 7.34 -4.86
C ASN A 34 12.75 6.90 -3.68
N GLY A 35 13.85 7.59 -3.41
CA GLY A 35 14.81 7.19 -2.39
C GLY A 35 14.21 7.26 -0.99
N ILE A 36 13.48 8.34 -0.71
CA ILE A 36 12.79 8.53 0.56
C ILE A 36 11.61 7.58 0.70
N LEU A 37 10.79 7.41 -0.35
CA LEU A 37 9.67 6.47 -0.32
C LEU A 37 10.13 5.02 -0.08
N LEU A 38 11.24 4.60 -0.69
CA LEU A 38 11.84 3.29 -0.44
C LEU A 38 12.32 3.13 1.00
N LYS A 39 12.93 4.17 1.59
CA LYS A 39 13.32 4.15 3.00
C LYS A 39 12.11 4.01 3.93
N ILE A 40 11.04 4.78 3.69
CA ILE A 40 9.79 4.71 4.48
C ILE A 40 9.19 3.29 4.41
N ALA A 41 9.11 2.72 3.21
CA ALA A 41 8.60 1.36 3.01
C ALA A 41 9.47 0.32 3.72
N LYS A 42 10.81 0.42 3.60
CA LYS A 42 11.76 -0.47 4.28
C LYS A 42 11.61 -0.40 5.81
N THR A 43 11.59 0.80 6.40
CA THR A 43 11.44 1.00 7.85
C THR A 43 10.14 0.39 8.38
N SER A 44 9.03 0.56 7.64
CA SER A 44 7.73 -0.02 8.01
C SER A 44 7.71 -1.55 8.06
N MET A 45 8.61 -2.20 7.31
CA MET A 45 8.71 -3.66 7.23
C MET A 45 9.76 -4.27 8.18
N GLN A 46 10.64 -3.46 8.78
CA GLN A 46 11.75 -3.95 9.61
C GLN A 46 11.31 -4.73 10.85
N THR A 47 10.15 -4.41 11.42
CA THR A 47 9.62 -5.08 12.62
C THR A 47 8.89 -6.38 12.34
N LYS A 48 8.80 -6.81 11.07
CA LYS A 48 8.05 -7.99 10.63
C LYS A 48 9.00 -9.10 10.15
N LEU A 49 8.48 -10.34 10.06
CA LEU A 49 9.20 -11.51 9.53
C LEU A 49 9.76 -11.31 8.11
N VAL A 50 9.21 -10.34 7.39
CA VAL A 50 9.51 -9.98 6.01
C VAL A 50 10.81 -9.15 5.88
N ARG A 51 11.50 -8.86 7.00
CA ARG A 51 12.74 -8.04 7.02
C ARG A 51 13.78 -8.48 5.98
N LYS A 52 13.97 -9.79 5.78
CA LYS A 52 15.01 -10.33 4.86
C LYS A 52 14.75 -9.97 3.39
N ASP A 53 13.48 -9.90 3.00
CA ASP A 53 13.06 -9.61 1.62
C ASP A 53 12.46 -8.19 1.48
N SER A 54 12.68 -7.34 2.49
CA SER A 54 12.13 -5.98 2.57
C SER A 54 12.54 -5.10 1.41
N GLU A 55 13.70 -5.34 0.79
CA GLU A 55 14.17 -4.56 -0.36
C GLU A 55 13.34 -4.80 -1.62
N GLN A 56 13.12 -6.07 -1.97
CA GLN A 56 12.32 -6.43 -3.15
C GLN A 56 10.86 -6.00 -2.99
N LEU A 57 10.31 -6.14 -1.77
CA LEU A 57 8.94 -5.76 -1.49
C LEU A 57 8.76 -4.24 -1.41
N ALA A 58 9.75 -3.50 -0.89
CA ALA A 58 9.69 -2.04 -0.85
C ALA A 58 9.64 -1.46 -2.27
N ASP A 59 10.48 -1.96 -3.17
CA ASP A 59 10.46 -1.56 -4.58
C ASP A 59 9.12 -1.86 -5.25
N MET A 60 8.54 -3.03 -4.96
CA MET A 60 7.22 -3.42 -5.45
C MET A 60 6.11 -2.47 -4.96
N ILE A 61 6.10 -2.16 -3.67
CA ILE A 61 5.10 -1.31 -3.04
C ILE A 61 5.20 0.12 -3.59
N VAL A 62 6.40 0.67 -3.69
CA VAL A 62 6.59 2.03 -4.23
C VAL A 62 6.13 2.10 -5.68
N LYS A 63 6.42 1.09 -6.50
CA LYS A 63 5.94 1.01 -7.88
C LYS A 63 4.42 0.90 -7.98
N ALA A 64 3.78 0.13 -7.09
CA ALA A 64 2.33 -0.01 -7.05
C ALA A 64 1.64 1.30 -6.67
N VAL A 65 2.09 1.93 -5.58
CA VAL A 65 1.54 3.21 -5.10
C VAL A 65 1.70 4.31 -6.13
N LYS A 66 2.86 4.38 -6.81
CA LYS A 66 3.06 5.34 -7.91
C LYS A 66 2.20 5.09 -9.14
N GLY A 67 1.79 3.85 -9.38
CA GLY A 67 0.89 3.51 -10.48
C GLY A 67 -0.55 3.94 -10.24
N VAL A 68 -0.96 4.03 -8.96
CA VAL A 68 -2.31 4.37 -8.52
C VAL A 68 -2.44 5.83 -8.09
N ALA A 69 -1.33 6.48 -7.73
CA ALA A 69 -1.35 7.86 -7.25
C ALA A 69 -1.97 8.81 -8.28
N GLU A 70 -3.09 9.42 -7.89
CA GLU A 70 -3.76 10.45 -8.65
C GLU A 70 -3.28 11.82 -8.19
N GLN A 71 -2.86 12.64 -9.15
CA GLN A 71 -2.49 14.02 -8.89
C GLN A 71 -3.72 14.91 -9.07
N SER A 72 -4.28 15.38 -7.96
CA SER A 72 -5.32 16.42 -7.94
C SER A 72 -4.68 17.75 -7.56
N GLY A 73 -4.19 18.48 -8.57
CA GLY A 73 -3.46 19.74 -8.39
C GLY A 73 -2.12 19.52 -7.66
N ASP A 74 -1.97 20.14 -6.48
CA ASP A 74 -0.77 20.03 -5.64
C ASP A 74 -0.81 18.84 -4.67
N LYS A 75 -1.91 18.08 -4.65
CA LYS A 75 -2.09 16.94 -3.73
C LYS A 75 -2.06 15.62 -4.48
N PHE A 76 -1.28 14.69 -3.94
CA PHE A 76 -1.31 13.29 -4.34
C PHE A 76 -2.28 12.54 -3.46
N THR A 77 -3.29 11.93 -4.06
CA THR A 77 -4.25 11.05 -3.37
C THR A 77 -4.03 9.63 -3.88
N VAL A 78 -4.07 8.67 -2.97
CA VAL A 78 -3.95 7.25 -3.30
C VAL A 78 -5.14 6.55 -2.66
N ASP A 79 -5.97 5.90 -3.48
CA ASP A 79 -6.97 4.99 -2.97
C ASP A 79 -6.32 3.61 -2.72
N ILE A 80 -6.61 3.04 -1.56
CA ILE A 80 -6.11 1.72 -1.17
C ILE A 80 -6.88 0.63 -1.91
N ASP A 81 -8.13 0.91 -2.31
CA ASP A 81 -8.99 -0.06 -3.00
C ASP A 81 -8.51 -0.41 -4.41
N ASP A 82 -7.72 0.48 -5.03
CA ASP A 82 -7.08 0.25 -6.33
C ASP A 82 -5.88 -0.71 -6.24
N ILE A 83 -5.34 -0.95 -5.04
CA ILE A 83 -4.21 -1.86 -4.82
C ILE A 83 -4.72 -3.19 -4.26
N LYS A 84 -4.88 -4.18 -5.16
CA LYS A 84 -5.31 -5.52 -4.76
C LYS A 84 -4.13 -6.45 -4.44
N VAL A 85 -4.16 -7.04 -3.24
CA VAL A 85 -3.17 -8.03 -2.79
C VAL A 85 -3.77 -9.43 -2.86
N GLU A 86 -3.16 -10.30 -3.68
CA GLU A 86 -3.57 -11.69 -3.85
C GLU A 86 -2.49 -12.64 -3.34
N LYS A 87 -2.89 -13.61 -2.52
CA LYS A 87 -1.98 -14.64 -1.98
C LYS A 87 -2.31 -16.01 -2.58
N LYS A 88 -1.27 -16.74 -2.99
CA LYS A 88 -1.36 -18.15 -3.40
C LYS A 88 -0.48 -18.99 -2.50
N ALA A 89 -0.96 -20.18 -2.16
CA ALA A 89 -0.18 -21.13 -1.36
C ALA A 89 0.91 -21.77 -2.23
N GLY A 90 2.11 -21.87 -1.67
CA GLY A 90 3.31 -22.33 -2.39
C GLY A 90 4.14 -21.17 -2.97
N GLY A 91 5.45 -21.37 -3.04
CA GLY A 91 6.42 -20.37 -3.50
C GLY A 91 7.15 -19.65 -2.35
N SER A 92 8.22 -18.92 -2.70
CA SER A 92 8.96 -18.05 -1.80
C SER A 92 8.45 -16.62 -1.87
N ILE A 93 8.71 -15.81 -0.83
CA ILE A 93 8.39 -14.38 -0.83
C ILE A 93 9.06 -13.67 -2.02
N LYS A 94 10.24 -14.14 -2.42
CA LYS A 94 11.02 -13.64 -3.56
C LYS A 94 10.33 -13.86 -4.92
N ASP A 95 9.37 -14.77 -5.00
CA ASP A 95 8.64 -15.05 -6.24
C ASP A 95 7.47 -14.09 -6.47
N SER A 96 7.22 -13.18 -5.51
CA SER A 96 6.17 -12.17 -5.61
C SER A 96 6.42 -11.22 -6.79
N LYS A 97 5.36 -10.88 -7.52
CA LYS A 97 5.44 -10.00 -8.70
C LYS A 97 4.33 -8.96 -8.67
N LEU A 98 4.64 -7.76 -9.14
CA LEU A 98 3.65 -6.71 -9.40
C LEU A 98 3.04 -6.90 -10.78
N PHE A 99 1.72 -7.00 -10.84
CA PHE A 99 0.96 -6.98 -12.08
C PHE A 99 0.33 -5.59 -12.22
N LYS A 100 0.59 -4.91 -13.35
CA LYS A 100 0.07 -3.56 -13.64
C LYS A 100 -1.33 -3.57 -14.28
N GLU A 101 -1.79 -4.73 -14.74
CA GLU A 101 -3.09 -4.89 -15.38
C GLU A 101 -4.06 -5.60 -14.43
N LEU A 102 -5.36 -5.38 -14.63
CA LEU A 102 -6.44 -5.97 -13.84
C LEU A 102 -6.37 -7.52 -13.89
N PHE A 103 -5.81 -8.11 -12.84
CA PHE A 103 -5.63 -9.55 -12.74
C PHE A 103 -6.86 -10.20 -12.08
N TRP A 104 -7.74 -10.78 -12.90
CA TRP A 104 -8.87 -11.59 -12.42
C TRP A 104 -8.44 -13.04 -12.19
N ILE A 105 -8.39 -13.47 -10.92
CA ILE A 105 -8.16 -14.88 -10.62
C ILE A 105 -9.47 -15.65 -10.69
N LYS A 106 -9.76 -16.22 -11.86
CA LYS A 106 -10.81 -17.24 -11.97
C LYS A 106 -10.30 -18.52 -11.32
N LYS A 107 -10.93 -18.95 -10.22
CA LYS A 107 -10.67 -20.26 -9.60
C LYS A 107 -11.27 -21.33 -10.52
N LEU A 108 -10.54 -21.74 -11.55
CA LEU A 108 -10.91 -22.86 -12.40
C LEU A 108 -10.72 -24.15 -11.58
N TYR A 109 -11.83 -24.70 -11.08
CA TYR A 109 -11.89 -26.10 -10.65
C TYR A 109 -12.08 -26.95 -11.91
N ILE A 110 -11.00 -27.44 -12.52
CA ILE A 110 -11.02 -28.62 -13.41
C ILE A 110 -9.63 -29.28 -13.39
N LEU A 111 -9.63 -30.62 -13.33
CA LEU A 111 -8.53 -31.53 -12.99
C LEU A 111 -7.36 -31.57 -13.99
N GLU A 112 -7.49 -31.07 -15.21
CA GLU A 112 -6.41 -31.09 -16.20
C GLU A 112 -6.67 -30.01 -17.26
N CYS A 113 -5.85 -28.96 -17.30
CA CYS A 113 -5.78 -28.10 -18.47
C CYS A 113 -4.44 -27.38 -18.57
N GLN A 114 -3.81 -27.54 -19.74
CA GLN A 114 -2.44 -27.15 -20.06
C GLN A 114 -2.20 -25.65 -19.93
N ARG A 115 -1.03 -25.32 -19.37
CA ARG A 115 -0.57 -23.95 -19.08
C ARG A 115 -0.22 -23.20 -20.36
N LYS A 116 -1.02 -22.20 -20.71
CA LYS A 116 -0.56 -20.94 -21.36
C LYS A 116 -1.68 -19.90 -21.23
N LEU A 117 -1.48 -18.91 -20.35
CA LEU A 117 -2.32 -17.71 -20.29
C LEU A 117 -1.81 -16.72 -21.33
N GLN A 118 -2.51 -16.59 -22.46
CA GLN A 118 -2.30 -15.50 -23.42
C GLN A 118 -3.22 -14.32 -23.05
N LYS A 119 -2.74 -13.09 -23.28
CA LYS A 119 -3.42 -11.82 -22.95
C LYS A 119 -4.88 -11.82 -23.42
N VAL A 120 -5.81 -11.73 -22.48
CA VAL A 120 -7.24 -11.58 -22.77
C VAL A 120 -7.60 -10.10 -22.69
N LYS A 121 -7.90 -9.48 -23.83
CA LYS A 121 -8.59 -8.18 -23.89
C LYS A 121 -10.05 -8.40 -23.50
N LEU A 122 -10.49 -7.76 -22.42
CA LEU A 122 -11.89 -7.80 -21.99
C LEU A 122 -12.68 -6.70 -22.72
N PRO A 123 -13.79 -7.02 -23.42
CA PRO A 123 -14.73 -6.01 -23.89
C PRO A 123 -15.59 -5.54 -22.71
N ILE A 124 -15.49 -4.26 -22.37
CA ILE A 124 -16.40 -3.60 -21.43
C ILE A 124 -17.75 -3.45 -22.15
N LYS A 125 -18.76 -4.20 -21.71
CA LYS A 125 -20.13 -4.09 -22.24
C LYS A 125 -20.81 -2.89 -21.56
N CYS A 126 -20.76 -1.72 -22.18
CA CYS A 126 -21.63 -0.61 -21.81
C CYS A 126 -23.08 -0.98 -22.18
N SER A 127 -23.91 -1.28 -21.18
CA SER A 127 -25.36 -1.31 -21.33
C SER A 127 -25.87 0.12 -21.18
N ILE A 128 -25.99 0.83 -22.28
CA ILE A 128 -26.73 2.09 -22.34
C ILE A 128 -28.21 1.69 -22.31
N ARG A 129 -28.87 1.93 -21.18
CA ARG A 129 -30.33 1.92 -21.12
C ARG A 129 -30.80 3.26 -21.69
N ASN A 130 -31.59 3.20 -22.76
CA ASN A 130 -32.45 4.30 -23.20
C ASN A 130 -33.47 4.64 -22.11
#